data_AF-H5WTW7-F1
#
_entry.id   AF-H5WTW7-F1
#
_cell.length_a   1.000
_cell.length_b   1.000
_cell.length_c   1.000
_cell.angle_alpha   90.00
_cell.angle_beta   90.00
_cell.angle_gamma   90.00
#
_symmetry.space_group_name_H-M   'P 1'
#
loop_
_entity.id
_entity.type
_entity.pdbx_description
1 polymer ?
#
loop_
_entity_poly.entity_id
_entity_poly.type
_entity_poly.pdbx_seq_one_letter_code
_entity_poly.pdbx_strand_id
1 'polypeptide(L)'
;MSLRALVPWCLALLPPLAQAQAASAPAPGWNDVAPILVGRCAKCHVNGGLMGPAPEGYLLVSHADALSATDRARVVPGNPAASELIRRVKGQSLPRMPFDGPPWLSAEEIDLLERWIAQGARDANGQPQPVPVGARVRLQGHLGADGRLDGLPLMSGGRMRVDKAPQPGDRVEVRGSLDAQGQVLVERLRRR
;
A
#
# COMPACT_ATOMS: atom_id res chain seq x y z
N MET A 1 24.25 41.51 -65.13
CA MET A 1 22.84 41.72 -64.77
C MET A 1 22.30 40.45 -64.12
N SER A 2 22.18 40.42 -62.79
CA SER A 2 21.55 39.31 -62.07
C SER A 2 20.55 39.90 -61.08
N LEU A 3 19.27 39.81 -61.44
CA LEU A 3 18.14 40.17 -60.58
C LEU A 3 17.92 39.03 -59.58
N ARG A 4 18.11 39.30 -58.28
CA ARG A 4 17.71 38.39 -57.20
C ARG A 4 16.26 38.67 -56.84
N ALA A 5 15.37 37.71 -57.12
CA ALA A 5 13.98 37.73 -56.67
C ALA A 5 13.90 37.41 -55.18
N LEU A 6 13.21 38.27 -54.41
CA LEU A 6 12.88 38.05 -53.01
C LEU A 6 11.55 37.28 -52.93
N VAL A 7 11.57 36.06 -52.39
CA VAL A 7 10.36 35.30 -52.07
C VAL A 7 9.94 35.64 -50.63
N PRO A 8 8.73 36.19 -50.39
CA PRO A 8 8.30 36.51 -49.05
C PRO A 8 7.91 35.22 -48.30
N TRP A 9 8.52 35.01 -47.14
CA TRP A 9 8.12 33.97 -46.20
C TRP A 9 6.78 34.33 -45.54
N CYS A 10 5.70 33.68 -45.97
CA CYS A 10 4.44 33.65 -45.24
C CYS A 10 4.58 32.75 -44.01
N LEU A 11 4.70 33.35 -42.82
CA LEU A 11 4.51 32.65 -41.54
C LEU A 11 3.03 32.26 -41.41
N ALA A 12 2.72 30.99 -41.65
CA ALA A 12 1.42 30.42 -41.29
C ALA A 12 1.34 30.24 -39.77
N LEU A 13 0.45 30.98 -39.11
CA LEU A 13 0.11 30.78 -37.70
C LEU A 13 -0.67 29.47 -37.55
N LEU A 14 0.01 28.43 -37.08
CA LEU A 14 -0.63 27.19 -36.63
C LEU A 14 -1.31 27.44 -35.28
N PRO A 15 -2.62 27.11 -35.14
CA PRO A 15 -3.31 27.25 -33.86
C PRO A 15 -2.76 26.23 -32.86
N PRO A 16 -2.67 26.59 -31.56
CA PRO A 16 -2.22 25.65 -30.54
C PRO A 16 -3.25 24.53 -30.37
N LEU A 17 -2.79 23.29 -30.46
CA LEU A 17 -3.57 22.11 -30.11
C LEU A 17 -3.89 22.17 -28.60
N ALA A 18 -5.16 22.36 -28.27
CA ALA A 18 -5.65 22.26 -26.91
C ALA A 18 -5.44 20.82 -26.41
N GLN A 19 -4.55 20.65 -25.42
CA GLN A 19 -4.38 19.37 -24.75
C GLN A 19 -5.64 19.10 -23.92
N ALA A 20 -6.40 18.07 -24.29
CA ALA A 20 -7.47 17.58 -23.46
C ALA A 20 -6.87 17.03 -22.14
N GLN A 21 -7.05 17.75 -21.02
CA GLN A 21 -6.82 17.16 -19.71
C GLN A 21 -7.78 15.97 -19.56
N ALA A 22 -7.26 14.75 -19.62
CA ALA A 22 -7.99 13.58 -19.20
C ALA A 22 -8.40 13.78 -17.73
N ALA A 23 -9.70 13.87 -17.47
CA ALA A 23 -10.22 13.91 -16.11
C ALA A 23 -9.75 12.64 -15.39
N SER A 24 -8.86 12.80 -14.41
CA SER A 24 -8.41 11.69 -13.57
C SER A 24 -9.63 11.07 -12.90
N ALA A 25 -9.81 9.76 -13.07
CA ALA A 25 -10.86 9.01 -12.40
C ALA A 25 -10.85 9.34 -10.88
N PRO A 26 -12.04 9.43 -10.25
CA PRO A 26 -12.11 9.75 -8.84
C PRO A 26 -11.26 8.78 -8.01
N ALA A 27 -10.61 9.34 -7.01
CA ALA A 27 -9.87 8.63 -5.99
C ALA A 27 -10.70 7.47 -5.41
N PRO A 28 -10.24 6.20 -5.43
CA PRO A 28 -10.99 5.09 -4.83
C PRO A 28 -11.22 5.31 -3.32
N GLY A 29 -12.44 5.04 -2.89
CA GLY A 29 -12.88 5.05 -1.51
C GLY A 29 -13.29 3.67 -1.01
N TRP A 30 -13.85 3.63 0.20
CA TRP A 30 -14.28 2.37 0.81
C TRP A 30 -15.27 1.59 -0.05
N ASN A 31 -16.21 2.29 -0.71
CA ASN A 31 -17.24 1.65 -1.54
C ASN A 31 -16.64 0.89 -2.74
N ASP A 32 -15.47 1.30 -3.23
CA ASP A 32 -14.78 0.64 -4.34
C ASP A 32 -14.04 -0.62 -3.87
N VAL A 33 -13.45 -0.60 -2.67
CA VAL A 33 -12.64 -1.72 -2.14
C VAL A 33 -13.42 -2.73 -1.31
N ALA A 34 -14.55 -2.31 -0.72
CA ALA A 34 -15.37 -3.17 0.13
C ALA A 34 -15.84 -4.46 -0.56
N PRO A 35 -16.24 -4.47 -1.85
CA PRO A 35 -16.61 -5.71 -2.55
C PRO A 35 -15.48 -6.75 -2.55
N ILE A 36 -14.22 -6.31 -2.68
CA ILE A 36 -13.05 -7.20 -2.63
C ILE A 36 -12.84 -7.70 -1.21
N LEU A 37 -12.75 -6.80 -0.23
CA LEU A 37 -12.43 -7.17 1.16
C LEU A 37 -13.52 -8.06 1.78
N VAL A 38 -14.79 -7.70 1.59
CA VAL A 38 -15.92 -8.47 2.10
C VAL A 38 -16.07 -9.78 1.32
N GLY A 39 -15.99 -9.75 -0.01
CA GLY A 39 -16.18 -10.94 -0.84
C GLY A 39 -15.06 -11.98 -0.73
N ARG A 40 -13.82 -11.53 -0.51
CA ARG A 40 -12.62 -12.39 -0.55
C ARG A 40 -12.02 -12.68 0.82
N CYS A 41 -12.24 -11.83 1.82
CA CYS A 41 -11.55 -11.94 3.11
C CYS A 41 -12.49 -12.16 4.29
N ALA A 42 -13.69 -11.57 4.28
CA ALA A 42 -14.63 -11.63 5.41
C ALA A 42 -15.25 -13.02 5.67
N LYS A 43 -14.90 -14.05 4.89
CA LYS A 43 -15.22 -15.45 5.25
C LYS A 43 -14.50 -15.90 6.52
N CYS A 44 -13.26 -15.43 6.70
CA CYS A 44 -12.42 -15.75 7.86
C CYS A 44 -12.15 -14.52 8.74
N HIS A 45 -12.10 -13.33 8.15
CA HIS A 45 -11.86 -12.06 8.84
C HIS A 45 -13.17 -11.40 9.31
N VAL A 46 -14.00 -12.19 10.00
CA VAL A 46 -15.26 -11.78 10.62
C VAL A 46 -15.39 -12.47 11.98
N ASN A 47 -16.21 -11.91 12.88
CA ASN A 47 -16.55 -12.57 14.13
C ASN A 47 -17.28 -13.89 13.85
N GLY A 48 -16.74 -15.00 14.34
CA GLY A 48 -17.29 -16.34 14.10
C GLY A 48 -17.16 -16.81 12.64
N GLY A 49 -16.10 -16.39 11.94
CA GLY A 49 -15.82 -16.82 10.57
C GLY A 49 -15.52 -18.31 10.45
N LEU A 50 -15.23 -18.77 9.24
CA LEU A 50 -15.04 -20.19 8.90
C LEU A 50 -13.96 -20.91 9.73
N MET A 51 -13.02 -20.18 10.34
CA MET A 51 -11.95 -20.72 11.19
C MET A 51 -12.13 -20.38 12.67
N GLY A 52 -13.35 -20.01 13.09
CA GLY A 52 -13.62 -19.52 14.44
C GLY A 52 -13.34 -18.02 14.56
N PRO A 53 -12.65 -17.55 15.63
CA PRO A 53 -12.25 -16.16 15.75
C PRO A 53 -11.37 -15.72 14.57
N ALA A 54 -11.53 -14.47 14.14
CA ALA A 54 -10.73 -13.93 13.04
C ALA A 54 -9.22 -14.07 13.32
N PRO A 55 -8.41 -14.50 12.34
CA PRO A 55 -6.96 -14.63 12.53
C PRO A 55 -6.34 -13.34 13.06
N GLU A 56 -5.65 -13.46 14.20
CA GLU A 56 -5.08 -12.32 14.93
C GLU A 56 -6.08 -11.22 15.31
N GLY A 57 -7.36 -11.57 15.44
CA GLY A 57 -8.44 -10.62 15.74
C GLY A 57 -8.69 -9.58 14.65
N TYR A 58 -8.17 -9.76 13.43
CA TYR A 58 -8.29 -8.77 12.37
C TYR A 58 -9.59 -8.93 11.59
N LEU A 59 -10.45 -7.92 11.64
CA LEU A 59 -11.73 -7.90 10.95
C LEU A 59 -11.63 -7.10 9.64
N LEU A 60 -12.40 -7.49 8.63
CA LEU A 60 -12.41 -6.85 7.30
C LEU A 60 -13.84 -6.61 6.79
N VAL A 61 -14.79 -6.46 7.70
CA VAL A 61 -16.22 -6.27 7.39
C VAL A 61 -16.64 -4.80 7.32
N SER A 62 -15.78 -3.88 7.76
CA SER A 62 -16.03 -2.44 7.69
C SER A 62 -14.73 -1.65 7.49
N HIS A 63 -14.88 -0.39 7.11
CA HIS A 63 -13.75 0.55 6.99
C HIS A 63 -13.02 0.71 8.33
N ALA A 64 -13.77 0.91 9.41
CA ALA A 64 -13.23 1.04 10.76
C ALA A 64 -12.45 -0.22 11.20
N ASP A 65 -12.96 -1.41 10.86
CA ASP A 65 -12.27 -2.67 11.16
C ASP A 65 -10.95 -2.79 10.39
N ALA A 66 -10.97 -2.50 9.08
CA ALA A 66 -9.78 -2.57 8.23
C ALA A 66 -8.67 -1.59 8.70
N LEU A 67 -9.05 -0.43 9.24
CA LEU A 67 -8.12 0.57 9.74
C LEU A 67 -7.81 0.46 11.24
N SER A 68 -8.38 -0.55 11.93
CA SER A 68 -8.14 -0.73 13.37
C SER A 68 -6.65 -0.89 13.69
N ALA A 69 -6.17 -0.04 14.60
CA ALA A 69 -4.79 -0.01 15.07
C ALA A 69 -4.64 -0.46 16.54
N THR A 70 -5.71 -0.98 17.16
CA THR A 70 -5.75 -1.35 18.59
C THR A 70 -4.66 -2.37 18.96
N ASP A 71 -4.46 -3.41 18.14
CA ASP A 71 -3.34 -4.34 18.27
C ASP A 71 -2.09 -3.81 17.54
N ARG A 72 -2.26 -3.54 16.25
CA ARG A 72 -1.26 -2.96 15.33
C ARG A 72 -1.95 -2.51 14.05
N ALA A 73 -1.37 -1.54 13.36
CA ALA A 73 -1.81 -1.13 12.03
C ALA A 73 -1.50 -2.23 11.00
N ARG A 74 -2.50 -2.59 10.20
CA ARG A 74 -2.38 -3.51 9.04
C ARG A 74 -2.63 -2.80 7.71
N VAL A 75 -3.33 -1.67 7.77
CA VAL A 75 -3.43 -0.65 6.73
C VAL A 75 -2.76 0.60 7.27
N VAL A 76 -1.84 1.18 6.49
CA VAL A 76 -1.15 2.44 6.81
C VAL A 76 -1.60 3.48 5.77
N PRO A 77 -2.54 4.39 6.12
CA PRO A 77 -2.99 5.43 5.20
C PRO A 77 -1.81 6.20 4.59
N GLY A 78 -1.79 6.32 3.27
CA GLY A 78 -0.72 6.96 2.51
C GLY A 78 0.48 6.07 2.20
N ASN A 79 0.59 4.87 2.77
CA ASN A 79 1.75 3.99 2.57
C ASN A 79 1.37 2.51 2.33
N PRO A 80 1.06 2.13 1.08
CA PRO A 80 0.76 0.75 0.72
C PRO A 80 1.91 -0.22 1.02
N ALA A 81 3.16 0.20 0.82
CA ALA A 81 4.33 -0.63 1.06
C ALA A 81 4.56 -0.95 2.55
N ALA A 82 4.08 -0.10 3.46
CA ALA A 82 4.08 -0.34 4.91
C ALA A 82 2.79 -1.04 5.40
N SER A 83 1.85 -1.34 4.51
CA SER A 83 0.58 -1.98 4.86
C SER A 83 0.70 -3.51 4.78
N GLU A 84 0.57 -4.18 5.92
CA GLU A 84 0.58 -5.64 6.00
C GLU A 84 -0.50 -6.27 5.10
N LEU A 85 -1.66 -5.63 4.94
CA LEU A 85 -2.71 -6.09 4.03
C LEU A 85 -2.20 -6.26 2.59
N ILE A 86 -1.47 -5.27 2.06
CA ILE A 86 -0.89 -5.33 0.71
C ILE A 86 0.20 -6.38 0.63
N ARG A 87 1.09 -6.43 1.63
CA ARG A 87 2.16 -7.42 1.70
C ARG A 87 1.63 -8.85 1.68
N ARG A 88 0.50 -9.09 2.34
CA ARG A 88 -0.17 -10.40 2.37
C ARG A 88 -0.78 -10.78 1.03
N VAL A 89 -1.49 -9.87 0.35
CA VAL A 89 -2.10 -10.19 -0.95
C VAL A 89 -1.06 -10.37 -2.06
N LYS A 90 0.08 -9.66 -1.97
CA LYS A 90 1.25 -9.83 -2.84
C LYS A 90 2.12 -11.06 -2.49
N GLY A 91 1.90 -11.71 -1.35
CA GLY A 91 2.71 -12.85 -0.89
C GLY A 91 4.11 -12.49 -0.39
N GLN A 92 4.39 -11.20 -0.14
CA GLN A 92 5.62 -10.73 0.51
C GLN A 92 5.64 -11.15 1.98
N SER A 93 4.47 -11.10 2.64
CA SER A 93 4.24 -11.62 4.00
C SER A 93 3.46 -12.93 3.98
N LEU A 94 3.78 -13.84 4.92
CA LEU A 94 3.25 -15.21 4.91
C LEU A 94 2.43 -15.57 6.16
N PRO A 95 1.32 -16.34 6.01
CA PRO A 95 0.74 -16.83 4.74
C PRO A 95 0.23 -15.72 3.83
N ARG A 96 0.28 -15.98 2.51
CA ARG A 96 -0.34 -15.15 1.46
C ARG A 96 -1.85 -15.12 1.66
N MET A 97 -2.48 -13.98 1.36
CA MET A 97 -3.93 -13.80 1.43
C MET A 97 -4.58 -13.62 0.04
N PRO A 98 -5.86 -14.01 -0.17
CA PRO A 98 -6.70 -14.85 0.70
C PRO A 98 -6.03 -16.15 1.18
N PHE A 99 -6.56 -16.88 2.14
CA PHE A 99 -5.88 -18.13 2.57
C PHE A 99 -6.29 -19.33 1.71
N ASP A 100 -7.51 -19.28 1.18
CA ASP A 100 -8.21 -20.33 0.43
C ASP A 100 -7.93 -20.29 -1.09
N GLY A 101 -6.94 -19.52 -1.53
CA GLY A 101 -6.56 -19.49 -2.94
C GLY A 101 -5.62 -20.63 -3.33
N PRO A 102 -5.35 -20.79 -4.64
CA PRO A 102 -5.86 -19.96 -5.75
C PRO A 102 -7.38 -20.10 -6.02
N PRO A 103 -8.01 -19.12 -6.72
CA PRO A 103 -7.37 -17.94 -7.30
C PRO A 103 -7.04 -16.88 -6.25
N TRP A 104 -5.86 -16.28 -6.37
CA TRP A 104 -5.50 -15.05 -5.65
C TRP A 104 -6.20 -13.84 -6.26
N LEU A 105 -6.11 -12.69 -5.60
CA LEU A 105 -6.59 -11.44 -6.20
C LEU A 105 -5.86 -11.17 -7.52
N SER A 106 -6.58 -10.58 -8.47
CA SER A 106 -6.00 -10.13 -9.74
C SER A 106 -5.05 -8.94 -9.54
N ALA A 107 -4.28 -8.62 -10.58
CA ALA A 107 -3.40 -7.46 -10.54
C ALA A 107 -4.21 -6.16 -10.35
N GLU A 108 -5.37 -6.06 -10.99
CA GLU A 108 -6.28 -4.90 -10.94
C GLU A 108 -6.92 -4.75 -9.56
N GLU A 109 -7.30 -5.85 -8.91
CA GLU A 109 -7.83 -5.85 -7.54
C GLU A 109 -6.75 -5.41 -6.53
N ILE A 110 -5.52 -5.90 -6.68
CA ILE A 110 -4.40 -5.49 -5.82
C ILE A 110 -4.09 -4.00 -6.03
N ASP A 111 -4.04 -3.55 -7.28
CA ASP A 111 -3.77 -2.16 -7.66
C ASP A 111 -4.88 -1.20 -7.15
N LEU A 112 -6.15 -1.63 -7.16
CA LEU A 112 -7.23 -0.88 -6.53
C LEU A 112 -7.02 -0.70 -5.02
N LEU A 113 -6.64 -1.76 -4.30
CA LEU A 113 -6.33 -1.70 -2.87
C LEU A 113 -5.12 -0.79 -2.60
N GLU A 114 -4.07 -0.87 -3.43
CA GLU A 114 -2.89 -0.02 -3.29
C GLU A 114 -3.21 1.45 -3.50
N ARG A 115 -3.99 1.79 -4.53
CA ARG A 115 -4.42 3.18 -4.76
C ARG A 115 -5.28 3.72 -3.63
N TRP A 116 -6.23 2.92 -3.14
CA TRP A 116 -7.08 3.31 -2.01
C TRP A 116 -6.22 3.66 -0.79
N ILE A 117 -5.25 2.80 -0.44
CA ILE A 117 -4.33 3.07 0.67
C ILE A 117 -3.44 4.29 0.40
N ALA A 118 -2.84 4.39 -0.79
CA ALA A 118 -1.97 5.49 -1.18
C ALA A 118 -2.66 6.86 -1.07
N GLN A 119 -3.97 6.89 -1.28
CA GLN A 119 -4.78 8.10 -1.19
C GLN A 119 -5.37 8.34 0.20
N GLY A 120 -4.85 7.66 1.22
CA GLY A 120 -5.23 7.83 2.62
C GLY A 120 -6.32 6.88 3.08
N ALA A 121 -6.53 5.74 2.42
CA ALA A 121 -7.52 4.73 2.80
C ALA A 121 -8.91 5.35 3.03
N ARG A 122 -9.39 6.10 2.03
CA ARG A 122 -10.58 6.95 2.12
C ARG A 122 -11.82 6.18 2.57
N ASP A 123 -12.67 6.84 3.36
CA ASP A 123 -13.97 6.30 3.77
C ASP A 123 -15.00 6.31 2.63
N ALA A 124 -16.26 6.00 2.94
CA ALA A 124 -17.36 6.01 1.98
C ALA A 124 -17.71 7.43 1.46
N ASN A 125 -17.30 8.48 2.17
CA ASN A 125 -17.49 9.89 1.80
C ASN A 125 -16.25 10.46 1.10
N GLY A 126 -15.27 9.61 0.78
CA GLY A 126 -14.02 10.02 0.14
C GLY A 126 -13.04 10.73 1.06
N GLN A 127 -13.25 10.73 2.39
CA GLN A 127 -12.37 11.42 3.34
C GLN A 127 -11.13 10.58 3.65
N PRO A 128 -9.91 11.11 3.41
CA PRO A 128 -8.67 10.40 3.74
C PRO A 128 -8.50 10.32 5.26
N GLN A 129 -7.90 9.24 5.71
CA GLN A 129 -7.70 8.94 7.11
C GLN A 129 -6.28 9.32 7.53
N PRO A 130 -6.11 9.85 8.74
CA PRO A 130 -4.79 10.19 9.24
C PRO A 130 -3.95 8.93 9.48
N VAL A 131 -2.64 9.07 9.41
CA VAL A 131 -1.72 8.03 9.87
C VAL A 131 -1.92 7.83 11.37
N PRO A 132 -2.10 6.59 11.87
CA PRO A 132 -2.20 6.32 13.30
C PRO A 132 -0.79 6.38 13.92
N VAL A 133 -0.32 7.60 14.20
CA VAL A 133 1.03 7.86 14.74
C VAL A 133 1.27 7.07 16.03
N GLY A 134 2.43 6.44 16.13
CA GLY A 134 2.80 5.57 17.25
C GLY A 134 2.16 4.19 17.24
N ALA A 135 1.23 3.91 16.32
CA ALA A 135 0.67 2.56 16.20
C ALA A 135 1.77 1.57 15.82
N ARG A 136 1.71 0.39 16.45
CA ARG A 136 2.62 -0.71 16.16
C ARG A 136 2.40 -1.22 14.74
N VAL A 137 3.46 -1.72 14.12
CA VAL A 137 3.41 -2.49 12.88
C VAL A 137 4.20 -3.79 13.04
N ARG A 138 3.81 -4.80 12.27
CA ARG A 138 4.57 -6.04 12.11
C ARG A 138 4.52 -6.46 10.66
N LEU A 139 5.66 -6.39 9.99
CA LEU A 139 5.79 -6.62 8.56
C LEU A 139 6.73 -7.81 8.32
N GLN A 140 6.49 -8.55 7.25
CA GLN A 140 7.44 -9.52 6.72
C GLN A 140 7.81 -9.21 5.27
N GLY A 141 8.98 -9.68 4.86
CA GLY A 141 9.52 -9.42 3.53
C GLY A 141 10.94 -9.92 3.38
N HIS A 142 11.58 -9.62 2.25
CA HIS A 142 13.01 -9.85 2.04
C HIS A 142 13.81 -8.58 2.33
N LEU A 143 14.93 -8.74 3.02
CA LEU A 143 15.87 -7.66 3.27
C LEU A 143 16.75 -7.42 2.04
N GLY A 144 16.70 -6.23 1.46
CA GLY A 144 17.57 -5.83 0.35
C GLY A 144 19.01 -5.56 0.81
N ALA A 145 19.95 -5.54 -0.14
CA ALA A 145 21.33 -5.14 0.12
C ALA A 145 21.48 -3.68 0.58
N ASP A 146 20.48 -2.86 0.27
CA ASP A 146 20.31 -1.47 0.68
C ASP A 146 19.63 -1.33 2.06
N GLY A 147 19.37 -2.44 2.76
CA GLY A 147 18.71 -2.46 4.07
C GLY A 147 17.20 -2.21 4.01
N ARG A 148 16.58 -2.22 2.84
CA ARG A 148 15.13 -1.99 2.66
C ARG A 148 14.33 -3.30 2.71
N LEU A 149 13.07 -3.24 3.12
CA LEU A 149 12.17 -4.41 3.17
C LEU A 149 11.30 -4.48 1.90
N ASP A 150 11.70 -5.29 0.93
CA ASP A 150 11.08 -5.33 -0.41
C ASP A 150 10.98 -3.92 -1.03
N GLY A 151 12.02 -3.09 -0.86
CA GLY A 151 12.04 -1.70 -1.31
C GLY A 151 11.38 -0.68 -0.37
N LEU A 152 10.74 -1.10 0.74
CA LEU A 152 10.28 -0.18 1.79
C LEU A 152 11.48 0.37 2.60
N PRO A 153 11.67 1.70 2.73
CA PRO A 153 12.67 2.25 3.62
C PRO A 153 12.35 1.89 5.08
N LEU A 154 13.36 1.43 5.80
CA LEU A 154 13.29 1.16 7.23
C LEU A 154 14.00 2.28 7.98
N MET A 155 13.26 3.10 8.72
CA MET A 155 13.83 4.20 9.50
C MET A 155 14.32 3.68 10.84
N SER A 156 15.47 4.14 11.32
CA SER A 156 15.94 3.78 12.65
C SER A 156 15.19 4.60 13.69
N GLY A 157 14.32 3.96 14.49
CA GLY A 157 13.58 4.60 15.59
C GLY A 157 14.42 4.87 16.85
N GLY A 158 15.76 4.76 16.75
CA GLY A 158 16.68 4.81 17.89
C GLY A 158 17.39 3.47 18.09
N ARG A 159 17.20 2.84 19.27
CA ARG A 159 17.81 1.52 19.58
C ARG A 159 17.06 0.40 18.87
N MET A 160 17.48 0.08 17.65
CA MET A 160 17.01 -1.09 16.92
C MET A 160 17.64 -2.37 17.48
N ARG A 161 16.81 -3.35 17.84
CA ARG A 161 17.25 -4.71 18.19
C ARG A 161 17.34 -5.58 16.94
N VAL A 162 18.53 -6.08 16.64
CA VAL A 162 18.76 -7.02 15.53
C VAL A 162 18.90 -8.44 16.07
N ASP A 163 17.96 -9.33 15.71
CA ASP A 163 17.95 -10.72 16.13
C ASP A 163 18.36 -11.64 14.96
N LYS A 164 19.21 -12.64 15.24
CA LYS A 164 19.69 -13.63 14.27
C LYS A 164 20.42 -13.04 13.04
N ALA A 165 20.92 -11.80 13.15
CA ALA A 165 21.81 -11.13 12.19
C ALA A 165 21.44 -11.38 10.71
N PRO A 166 20.27 -10.90 10.24
CA PRO A 166 19.84 -11.10 8.86
C PRO A 166 20.82 -10.49 7.86
N GLN A 167 20.95 -11.16 6.72
CA GLN A 167 21.75 -10.75 5.57
C GLN A 167 20.84 -10.30 4.42
N PRO A 168 21.38 -9.57 3.44
CA PRO A 168 20.68 -9.32 2.18
C PRO A 168 20.17 -10.62 1.55
N GLY A 169 18.92 -10.63 1.11
CA GLY A 169 18.21 -11.78 0.59
C GLY A 169 17.43 -12.58 1.65
N ASP A 170 17.73 -12.42 2.94
CA ASP A 170 17.02 -13.13 4.00
C ASP A 170 15.56 -12.67 4.11
N ARG A 171 14.68 -13.61 4.43
CA ARG A 171 13.33 -13.27 4.90
C ARG A 171 13.42 -12.76 6.34
N VAL A 172 12.78 -11.64 6.60
CA VAL A 172 12.81 -10.98 7.90
C VAL A 172 11.41 -10.62 8.39
N GLU A 173 11.30 -10.46 9.70
CA GLU A 173 10.19 -9.79 10.37
C GLU A 173 10.70 -8.47 10.93
N VAL A 174 9.99 -7.40 10.59
CA VAL A 174 10.19 -6.06 11.13
C VAL A 174 9.07 -5.77 12.12
N ARG A 175 9.44 -5.27 13.31
CA ARG A 175 8.50 -4.64 14.24
C ARG A 175 8.95 -3.22 14.52
N GLY A 176 7.98 -2.35 14.70
CA GLY A 176 8.21 -0.94 14.93
C GLY A 176 6.92 -0.19 15.15
N SER A 177 7.02 1.12 15.04
CA SER A 177 5.91 2.06 15.14
C SER A 177 5.88 3.01 13.94
N LEU A 178 4.73 3.67 13.73
CA LEU A 178 4.55 4.65 12.67
C LEU A 178 4.92 6.06 13.14
N ASP A 179 5.64 6.81 12.31
CA ASP A 179 5.82 8.24 12.50
C ASP A 179 4.64 9.05 11.89
N ALA A 180 4.74 10.38 11.94
CA ALA A 180 3.73 11.29 11.41
C ALA A 180 3.57 11.23 9.88
N GLN A 181 4.56 10.68 9.17
CA GLN A 181 4.59 10.52 7.72
C GLN A 181 4.18 9.11 7.28
N GLY A 182 3.83 8.22 8.23
CA GLY A 182 3.51 6.82 7.94
C GLY A 182 4.74 5.99 7.56
N GLN A 183 5.94 6.43 7.93
CA GLN A 183 7.17 5.64 7.81
C GLN A 183 7.32 4.73 9.03
N VAL A 184 8.00 3.60 8.82
CA VAL A 184 8.21 2.60 9.86
C VAL A 184 9.50 2.92 10.62
N LEU A 185 9.35 3.34 11.88
CA LEU A 185 10.42 3.44 12.85
C LEU A 185 10.71 2.04 13.41
N VAL A 186 11.79 1.43 12.94
CA VAL A 186 12.15 0.05 13.28
C VAL A 186 12.69 -0.04 14.70
N GLU A 187 12.05 -0.89 15.49
CA GLU A 187 12.43 -1.23 16.86
C GLU A 187 13.08 -2.62 16.91
N ARG A 188 12.67 -3.52 16.02
CA ARG A 188 13.20 -4.89 15.94
C ARG A 188 13.24 -5.41 14.51
N LEU A 189 14.39 -5.95 14.12
CA LEU A 189 14.60 -6.65 12.87
C LEU A 189 15.07 -8.07 13.15
N ARG A 190 14.36 -9.08 12.65
CA ARG A 190 14.66 -10.51 12.94
C ARG A 190 14.61 -11.36 11.69
N ARG A 191 15.65 -12.17 11.44
CA ARG A 191 15.60 -13.23 10.42
C ARG A 191 14.52 -14.28 10.74
N ARG A 192 13.66 -14.59 9.78
CA ARG A 192 12.57 -15.57 9.91
C ARG A 192 13.00 -16.96 9.51
#